data_AF-A0A8X6XNR7-F1
#
_entry.id   AF-A0A8X6XNR7-F1
#
_cell.length_a   1.000
_cell.length_b   1.000
_cell.length_c   1.000
_cell.angle_alpha   90.00
_cell.angle_beta   90.00
_cell.angle_gamma   90.00
#
_symmetry.space_group_name_H-M   'P 1'
#
loop_
_entity.id
_entity.type
_entity.pdbx_description
1 polymer ?
#
loop_
_entity_poly.entity_id
_entity_poly.type
_entity_poly.pdbx_seq_one_letter_code
_entity_poly.pdbx_strand_id
1 'polypeptide(L)'
;TPLTCEHFVEKMIEKTWQEVDPNIREEYGETYKKGFLKNTRKLLNRGSTRIHEVIDCFEDALTAVDPLSTYTPAYFPDKLGIKMLKYLPSIVTEVYLKFELDQNNKPQILQKIKSDNEW
;
A
#
# COMPACT_ATOMS: atom_id res chain seq x y z
N THR A 1 14.35 5.73 -6.31
CA THR A 1 14.50 5.84 -7.78
C THR A 1 13.57 6.93 -8.28
N PRO A 2 13.75 7.50 -9.49
CA PRO A 2 12.87 8.57 -10.00
C PRO A 2 11.37 8.19 -10.03
N LEU A 3 11.07 6.90 -10.16
CA LEU A 3 9.70 6.35 -10.11
C LEU A 3 9.07 6.37 -8.70
N THR A 4 9.89 6.36 -7.65
CA THR A 4 9.44 6.42 -6.25
C THR A 4 9.56 7.84 -5.68
N CYS A 5 9.73 8.85 -6.51
CA CYS A 5 9.73 10.24 -6.06
C CYS A 5 8.30 10.72 -5.85
N GLU A 6 8.03 11.29 -4.67
CA GLU A 6 6.69 11.74 -4.28
C GLU A 6 6.05 12.65 -5.33
N HIS A 7 6.78 13.68 -5.76
CA HIS A 7 6.30 14.62 -6.75
C HIS A 7 5.91 13.97 -8.09
N PHE A 8 6.67 12.96 -8.52
CA PHE A 8 6.37 12.24 -9.76
C PHE A 8 5.08 11.44 -9.63
N VAL A 9 4.89 10.76 -8.50
CA VAL A 9 3.69 9.97 -8.22
C VAL A 9 2.46 10.87 -8.10
N GLU A 10 2.56 12.02 -7.42
CA GLU A 10 1.46 12.98 -7.32
C GLU A 10 1.04 13.53 -8.69
N LYS A 11 2.02 13.90 -9.53
CA LYS A 11 1.75 14.37 -10.88
C LYS A 11 1.11 13.30 -11.75
N MET A 12 1.53 12.05 -11.60
CA MET A 12 0.94 10.91 -12.31
C MET A 12 -0.52 10.70 -11.89
N ILE A 13 -0.79 10.70 -10.58
CA ILE A 13 -2.16 10.56 -10.04
C ILE A 13 -3.05 11.72 -10.51
N GLU A 14 -2.54 12.95 -10.47
CA GLU A 14 -3.30 14.12 -10.97
C GLU A 14 -3.61 13.97 -12.45
N LYS A 15 -2.62 13.60 -13.26
CA LYS A 15 -2.81 13.40 -14.70
C LYS A 15 -3.88 12.33 -14.96
N THR A 16 -3.77 11.17 -14.32
CA THR A 16 -4.75 10.10 -14.46
C THR A 16 -6.14 10.57 -14.02
N TRP A 17 -6.25 11.31 -12.91
CA TRP A 17 -7.54 11.84 -12.45
C TRP A 17 -8.21 12.80 -13.43
N GLN A 18 -7.44 13.57 -14.19
CA GLN A 18 -7.98 14.46 -15.23
C GLN A 18 -8.35 13.72 -16.52
N GLU A 19 -7.74 12.56 -16.78
CA GLU A 19 -8.04 11.71 -17.94
C GLU A 19 -9.27 10.80 -17.72
N VAL A 20 -9.71 10.61 -16.47
CA VAL A 20 -10.92 9.83 -16.14
C VAL A 20 -12.18 10.60 -16.58
N ASP A 21 -13.18 9.85 -17.06
CA ASP A 21 -14.48 10.40 -17.43
C ASP A 21 -15.10 11.24 -16.31
N PRO A 22 -15.69 12.41 -16.64
CA PRO A 22 -16.26 13.32 -15.64
C PRO A 22 -17.30 12.65 -14.71
N ASN A 23 -18.09 11.71 -15.23
CA ASN A 23 -19.09 10.97 -14.44
C ASN A 23 -18.42 10.14 -13.34
N ILE A 24 -17.38 9.38 -13.68
CA ILE A 24 -16.64 8.54 -12.71
C ILE A 24 -15.95 9.43 -11.68
N ARG A 25 -15.41 10.58 -12.11
CA ARG A 25 -14.78 11.55 -11.22
C ARG A 25 -15.75 12.10 -10.17
N GLU A 26 -17.01 12.34 -10.57
CA GLU A 26 -18.09 12.76 -9.67
C GLU A 26 -18.51 11.63 -8.72
N GLU A 27 -18.65 10.40 -9.22
CA GLU A 27 -19.02 9.24 -8.40
C GLU A 27 -18.00 8.93 -7.29
N TYR A 28 -16.71 9.02 -7.59
CA TYR A 28 -15.65 8.82 -6.61
C TYR A 28 -15.46 10.04 -5.71
N GLY A 29 -15.44 11.23 -6.31
CA GLY A 29 -15.33 12.51 -5.63
C GLY A 29 -13.94 12.93 -5.19
N GLU A 30 -13.77 14.24 -4.98
CA GLU A 30 -12.44 14.83 -4.69
C GLU A 30 -11.90 14.42 -3.30
N THR A 31 -12.79 14.13 -2.34
CA THR A 31 -12.40 13.62 -1.01
C THR A 31 -11.71 12.27 -1.10
N TYR A 32 -12.18 11.39 -1.98
CA TYR A 32 -11.57 10.08 -2.21
C TYR A 32 -10.16 10.24 -2.78
N LYS A 33 -9.98 11.07 -3.81
CA LYS A 33 -8.66 11.38 -4.39
C LYS A 33 -7.68 11.90 -3.34
N LYS A 34 -8.10 12.86 -2.50
CA LYS A 34 -7.24 13.39 -1.42
C LYS A 34 -6.81 12.31 -0.44
N GLY A 35 -7.74 11.41 -0.07
CA GLY A 35 -7.45 10.24 0.76
C GLY A 35 -6.43 9.30 0.10
N PHE A 36 -6.64 9.00 -1.18
CA PHE A 36 -5.76 8.15 -1.97
C PHE A 36 -4.34 8.73 -2.08
N LEU A 37 -4.20 10.03 -2.35
CA LEU A 37 -2.91 10.74 -2.39
C LEU A 37 -2.19 10.65 -1.04
N LYS A 38 -2.89 10.93 0.07
CA LYS A 38 -2.32 10.84 1.42
C LYS A 38 -1.79 9.43 1.73
N ASN A 39 -2.56 8.39 1.38
CA ASN A 39 -2.17 7.01 1.61
C ASN A 39 -0.99 6.60 0.74
N THR A 40 -0.99 7.02 -0.53
CA THR A 40 0.11 6.76 -1.45
C THR A 40 1.41 7.40 -0.94
N ARG A 41 1.36 8.64 -0.44
CA ARG A 41 2.50 9.29 0.21
C ARG A 41 3.00 8.52 1.43
N LYS A 42 2.08 8.06 2.30
CA LYS A 42 2.43 7.23 3.47
C LYS A 42 3.15 5.95 3.04
N LEU A 43 2.68 5.28 1.99
CA LEU A 43 3.31 4.07 1.45
C LEU A 43 4.69 4.37 0.83
N LEU A 44 4.81 5.47 0.10
CA LEU A 44 6.06 5.86 -0.53
C LEU A 44 7.16 6.13 0.50
N ASN A 45 6.79 6.80 1.59
CA ASN A 45 7.70 7.09 2.71
C ASN A 45 8.10 5.84 3.52
N ARG A 46 7.39 4.72 3.35
CA ARG A 46 7.81 3.42 3.91
C ARG A 46 8.87 2.72 3.07
N GLY A 47 9.09 3.15 1.83
CA GLY A 47 10.12 2.58 0.98
C GLY A 47 11.51 2.83 1.56
N SER A 48 12.30 1.76 1.74
CA SER A 48 13.70 1.87 2.15
C SER A 48 14.54 2.47 1.01
N THR A 49 15.49 3.34 1.35
CA THR A 49 16.50 3.85 0.40
C THR A 49 17.66 2.89 0.22
N ARG A 50 17.74 1.83 1.04
CA ARG A 50 18.82 0.84 1.06
C ARG A 50 18.57 -0.25 0.03
N ILE A 51 19.09 -0.04 -1.18
CA ILE A 51 18.96 -1.00 -2.29
C ILE A 51 19.64 -2.34 -1.98
N HIS A 52 20.70 -2.33 -1.16
CA HIS A 52 21.43 -3.55 -0.78
C HIS A 52 20.53 -4.59 -0.09
N GLU A 53 19.47 -4.18 0.61
CA GLU A 53 18.53 -5.13 1.25
C GLU A 53 17.93 -6.16 0.27
N VAL A 54 17.78 -5.77 -1.00
CA VAL A 54 17.30 -6.66 -2.07
C VAL A 54 18.42 -7.58 -2.56
N ILE A 55 19.64 -7.07 -2.67
CA ILE A 55 20.80 -7.81 -3.15
C ILE A 55 21.20 -8.86 -2.12
N ASP A 56 21.32 -8.47 -0.86
CA ASP A 56 21.62 -9.36 0.26
C ASP A 56 20.59 -10.50 0.35
N CYS A 57 19.32 -10.18 0.11
CA CYS A 57 18.24 -11.18 0.06
C CYS A 57 18.43 -12.20 -1.06
N PHE A 58 18.93 -11.78 -2.23
CA PHE A 58 19.28 -12.70 -3.32
C PHE A 58 20.53 -13.51 -2.99
N GLU A 59 21.55 -12.90 -2.39
CA GLU A 59 22.75 -13.59 -1.94
C GLU A 59 22.41 -14.67 -0.92
N ASP A 60 21.59 -14.36 0.09
CA ASP A 60 21.05 -15.31 1.06
C ASP A 60 20.34 -16.50 0.38
N ALA A 61 19.55 -16.22 -0.67
CA ALA A 61 18.81 -17.25 -1.39
C ALA A 61 19.71 -18.15 -2.26
N LEU A 62 20.77 -17.58 -2.84
CA LEU A 62 21.71 -18.30 -3.71
C LEU A 62 22.76 -19.09 -2.93
N THR A 63 23.13 -18.62 -1.74
CA THR A 63 24.18 -19.24 -0.90
C THR A 63 23.64 -20.22 0.14
N ALA A 64 22.33 -20.23 0.38
CA ALA A 64 21.71 -21.15 1.33
C ALA A 64 21.88 -22.62 0.91
N VAL A 65 22.36 -23.44 1.84
CA VAL A 65 22.43 -24.90 1.68
C VAL A 65 21.04 -25.52 1.56
N ASP A 66 20.09 -25.04 2.38
CA ASP A 66 18.68 -25.41 2.35
C ASP A 66 17.82 -24.18 2.06
N PRO A 67 17.43 -23.93 0.80
CA PRO A 67 16.73 -22.71 0.42
C PRO A 67 15.29 -22.67 0.96
N LEU A 68 14.87 -21.49 1.42
CA LEU A 68 13.49 -21.23 1.85
C LEU A 68 12.56 -21.03 0.65
N SER A 69 11.26 -21.32 0.81
CA SER A 69 10.25 -21.08 -0.23
C SER A 69 10.02 -19.59 -0.51
N THR A 70 10.25 -18.72 0.48
CA THR A 70 10.09 -17.27 0.34
C THR A 70 11.17 -16.52 1.11
N TYR A 71 11.83 -15.57 0.45
CA TYR A 71 12.74 -14.62 1.05
C TYR A 71 12.14 -13.22 1.02
N THR A 72 12.35 -12.43 2.08
CA THR A 72 11.82 -11.08 2.19
C THR A 72 12.97 -10.08 2.23
N PRO A 73 13.10 -9.20 1.22
CA PRO A 73 14.11 -8.15 1.20
C PRO A 73 13.65 -6.99 2.10
N ALA A 74 14.06 -7.05 3.36
CA ALA A 74 13.75 -6.04 4.36
C ALA A 74 14.87 -5.97 5.39
N TYR A 75 14.98 -4.83 6.04
CA TYR A 75 15.87 -4.65 7.19
C TYR A 75 15.54 -5.64 8.32
N PHE A 76 16.56 -6.06 9.07
CA PHE A 76 16.46 -7.11 10.08
C PHE A 76 15.22 -7.03 11.02
N PRO A 77 14.92 -5.90 11.68
CA PRO A 77 13.72 -5.78 12.53
C PRO A 77 12.41 -5.92 11.75
N ASP A 78 12.34 -5.40 10.53
CA ASP A 78 11.15 -5.52 9.67
C ASP A 78 10.97 -6.97 9.21
N LYS A 79 12.08 -7.66 8.88
CA LYS A 79 12.10 -9.10 8.55
C LYS A 79 11.55 -9.93 9.71
N LEU A 80 11.92 -9.58 10.95
CA LEU A 80 11.39 -10.21 12.15
C LEU A 80 9.90 -9.91 12.33
N GLY A 81 9.46 -8.66 12.16
CA GLY A 81 8.05 -8.27 12.24
C GLY A 81 7.18 -9.02 11.22
N ILE A 82 7.64 -9.11 9.97
CA ILE A 82 6.95 -9.85 8.90
C ILE A 82 6.91 -11.34 9.23
N LYS A 83 8.00 -11.90 9.75
CA LYS A 83 8.05 -13.30 10.18
C LYS A 83 7.08 -13.56 11.33
N MET A 84 7.00 -12.68 12.33
CA MET A 84 6.01 -12.76 13.41
C MET A 84 4.59 -12.69 12.86
N LEU A 85 4.32 -11.79 11.92
CA LEU A 85 3.01 -11.67 11.29
C LEU A 85 2.59 -12.95 10.55
N LYS A 86 3.54 -13.66 9.93
CA LYS A 86 3.28 -14.96 9.28
C LYS A 86 2.92 -16.08 10.26
N TYR A 87 3.37 -16.01 11.51
CA TYR A 87 3.05 -17.01 12.53
C TYR A 87 1.75 -16.69 13.30
N LEU A 88 1.21 -15.48 13.17
CA LEU A 88 -0.05 -15.10 13.80
C LEU A 88 -1.25 -15.79 13.12
N PRO A 89 -2.35 -16.06 13.86
CA PRO A 89 -3.58 -16.59 13.26
C PRO A 89 -4.13 -15.66 12.17
N SER A 90 -4.72 -16.24 11.12
CA SER A 90 -5.23 -15.49 9.96
C SER A 90 -6.16 -14.34 10.35
N ILE A 91 -7.02 -14.55 11.34
CA ILE A 91 -7.96 -13.53 11.85
C ILE A 91 -7.21 -12.29 12.36
N VAL A 92 -6.12 -12.49 13.13
CA VAL A 92 -5.32 -11.38 13.66
C VAL A 92 -4.63 -10.62 12.52
N THR A 93 -4.08 -11.36 11.56
CA THR A 93 -3.43 -10.74 10.40
C THR A 93 -4.42 -9.94 9.55
N GLU A 94 -5.64 -10.44 9.37
CA GLU A 94 -6.69 -9.76 8.62
C GLU A 94 -7.15 -8.48 9.33
N VAL A 95 -7.38 -8.52 10.64
CA VAL A 95 -7.74 -7.34 11.44
C VAL A 95 -6.62 -6.30 11.40
N TYR A 96 -5.36 -6.72 11.52
CA TYR A 96 -4.21 -5.83 11.44
C TYR A 96 -4.09 -5.18 10.06
N LEU A 97 -4.17 -5.97 8.99
CA LEU A 97 -4.11 -5.47 7.61
C LEU A 97 -5.28 -4.54 7.32
N LYS A 98 -6.48 -4.87 7.78
CA LYS A 98 -7.66 -4.01 7.64
C LYS A 98 -7.44 -2.68 8.34
N PHE A 99 -6.93 -2.67 9.58
CA PHE A 99 -6.64 -1.44 10.31
C PHE A 99 -5.57 -0.59 9.60
N GLU A 100 -4.51 -1.23 9.09
CA GLU A 100 -3.40 -0.53 8.43
C GLU A 100 -3.78 0.00 7.04
N LEU A 101 -4.63 -0.73 6.32
CA LEU A 101 -5.12 -0.40 4.99
C LEU A 101 -6.43 0.37 5.01
N ASP A 102 -7.08 0.57 6.17
CA ASP A 102 -8.42 1.16 6.24
C ASP A 102 -8.40 2.54 5.62
N GLN A 103 -9.00 2.62 4.44
CA GLN A 103 -9.16 3.88 3.75
C GLN A 103 -10.40 4.51 4.36
N ASN A 104 -10.19 5.38 5.35
CA ASN A 104 -11.24 6.21 5.96
C ASN A 104 -12.11 6.96 4.92
N ASN A 105 -11.67 7.03 3.66
CA ASN A 105 -12.35 7.68 2.56
C ASN A 105 -12.85 6.64 1.56
N LYS A 106 -14.14 6.31 1.64
CA LYS A 106 -14.85 5.54 0.60
C LYS A 106 -15.23 6.46 -0.58
N PRO A 107 -15.45 5.95 -1.81
CA PRO A 107 -15.97 6.76 -2.91
C PRO A 107 -17.33 7.37 -2.53
N GLN A 108 -17.62 8.58 -3.03
CA GLN A 108 -18.81 9.35 -2.66
C GLN A 108 -20.11 8.60 -2.95
N ILE A 109 -20.18 7.84 -4.05
CA ILE A 109 -21.36 7.03 -4.38
C ILE A 109 -21.70 6.00 -3.29
N LEU A 110 -20.69 5.32 -2.72
CA LEU A 110 -20.92 4.37 -1.63
C LEU A 110 -21.34 5.06 -0.34
N GLN A 111 -20.91 6.30 -0.12
CA GLN A 111 -21.34 7.11 1.02
C GLN A 111 -22.82 7.50 0.87
N LYS A 112 -23.23 7.92 -0.33
CA LYS A 112 -24.64 8.23 -0.66
C LYS A 112 -25.54 7.01 -0.50
N ILE A 113 -25.15 5.87 -1.07
CA ILE A 113 -25.91 4.61 -0.94
C ILE A 113 -26.07 4.22 0.53
N LYS A 114 -25.02 4.40 1.34
CA LYS A 114 -25.11 4.11 2.77
C LYS A 114 -26.11 5.03 3.48
N SER A 115 -26.06 6.35 3.21
CA SER A 115 -27.03 7.29 3.80
C SER A 115 -28.47 7.01 3.38
N ASP A 116 -28.67 6.50 2.17
CA ASP A 116 -30.00 6.18 1.62
C ASP A 116 -30.57 4.86 2.18
N ASN A 117 -29.72 3.96 2.70
CA ASN A 117 -30.13 2.68 3.30
C ASN A 117 -30.26 2.74 4.84
N GLU A 118 -29.95 3.89 5.47
CA GLU A 118 -30.05 4.07 6.93
C GLU A 118 -31.42 4.66 7.38
N TRP A 119 -32.49 4.44 6.58
CA TRP A 119 -33.89 4.76 6.93
C TRP A 119 -34.69 3.53 7.34
#